data_AF-F2JNG5-F1
#
_entry.id   AF-F2JNG5-F1
#
_cell.length_a   1.000
_cell.length_b   1.000
_cell.length_c   1.000
_cell.angle_alpha   90.00
_cell.angle_beta   90.00
_cell.angle_gamma   90.00
#
_symmetry.space_group_name_H-M   'P 1'
#
loop_
_entity.id
_entity.type
_entity.pdbx_description
1 polymer ?
#
loop_
_entity_poly.entity_id
_entity_poly.type
_entity_poly.pdbx_seq_one_letter_code
_entity_poly.pdbx_strand_id
1 'polypeptide(L)'
;MEDIVIRLEAIEGAITHLKTLEQTPDIIDEMARLEKLATKLRKKLPAEEKAWDKVVSARKLDRPRGNFYIEMITTDFIECHGDRSFRDDPAIIGGIGKIGEHTVTLIVQGKGNTSKENMARNFGMPHPEGYRKALRLMKQAEKFNRPVVCLIDTPGAYCGLGAEERGQGEAIARNLMEMARLKVPVIAGIIGEGGSGGALALAVADKVFMQENTIYSILSPEGFASILWKDASRAKEAAEKMKITAPELLNYGIIDDIILEPVGGANLDPVAAADALKQYLMTQLTELKKQGEEERLSSRYERFRRFGVITQ
;
A
#
# COMPACT_ATOMS: atom_id res chain seq x y z
N MET A 1 20.57 -14.00 0.65
CA MET A 1 20.48 -12.78 -0.18
C MET A 1 21.55 -11.79 0.23
N GLU A 2 21.67 -11.49 1.51
CA GLU A 2 22.76 -10.69 2.10
C GLU A 2 24.16 -11.11 1.64
N ASP A 3 24.45 -12.42 1.62
CA ASP A 3 25.73 -12.98 1.12
C ASP A 3 25.97 -12.75 -0.40
N ILE A 4 24.92 -12.60 -1.22
CA ILE A 4 25.07 -12.29 -2.65
C ILE A 4 25.36 -10.79 -2.83
N VAL A 5 24.70 -9.93 -2.05
CA VAL A 5 24.88 -8.46 -2.10
C VAL A 5 26.29 -8.08 -1.63
N ILE A 6 26.73 -8.60 -0.49
CA ILE A 6 28.09 -8.35 0.05
C ILE A 6 29.17 -8.78 -0.95
N ARG A 7 28.99 -9.93 -1.61
CA ARG A 7 29.91 -10.39 -2.66
C ARG A 7 29.88 -9.51 -3.90
N LEU A 8 28.73 -8.93 -4.25
CA LEU A 8 28.61 -8.02 -5.39
C LEU A 8 29.38 -6.72 -5.12
N GLU A 9 29.18 -6.12 -3.94
CA GLU A 9 29.88 -4.91 -3.51
C GLU A 9 31.40 -5.10 -3.48
N ALA A 10 31.87 -6.26 -2.98
CA ALA A 10 33.29 -6.60 -3.00
C ALA A 10 33.86 -6.69 -4.42
N ILE A 11 33.12 -7.29 -5.36
CA ILE A 11 33.53 -7.40 -6.77
C ILE A 11 33.55 -6.03 -7.45
N GLU A 12 32.54 -5.19 -7.20
CA GLU A 12 32.46 -3.84 -7.77
C GLU A 12 33.54 -2.91 -7.20
N GLY A 13 33.84 -3.02 -5.92
CA GLY A 13 34.98 -2.36 -5.28
C GLY A 13 36.31 -2.77 -5.92
N ALA A 14 36.50 -4.07 -6.18
CA ALA A 14 37.70 -4.58 -6.84
C ALA A 14 37.82 -4.07 -8.30
N ILE A 15 36.75 -4.07 -9.08
CA ILE A 15 36.75 -3.52 -10.45
C ILE A 15 37.09 -2.02 -10.43
N THR A 16 36.55 -1.28 -9.46
CA THR A 16 36.81 0.16 -9.33
C THR A 16 38.28 0.43 -8.99
N HIS A 17 38.88 -0.39 -8.14
CA HIS A 17 40.31 -0.30 -7.84
C HIS A 17 41.18 -0.63 -9.06
N LEU A 18 40.87 -1.71 -9.80
CA LEU A 18 41.63 -2.10 -11.00
C LEU A 18 41.59 -1.01 -12.09
N LYS A 19 40.51 -0.24 -12.21
CA LYS A 19 40.42 0.93 -13.11
C LYS A 19 41.40 2.06 -12.77
N THR A 20 41.90 2.12 -11.53
CA THR A 20 42.89 3.13 -11.11
C THR A 20 44.33 2.75 -11.41
N LEU A 21 44.57 1.50 -11.81
CA LEU A 21 45.89 0.99 -12.15
C LEU A 21 46.20 1.20 -13.64
N GLU A 22 47.49 1.08 -13.98
CA GLU A 22 47.94 1.09 -15.38
C GLU A 22 47.34 -0.08 -16.15
N GLN A 23 46.77 0.19 -17.33
CA GLN A 23 45.94 -0.76 -18.07
C GLN A 23 46.80 -1.76 -18.86
N THR A 24 47.40 -2.71 -18.15
CA THR A 24 48.12 -3.83 -18.74
C THR A 24 47.14 -4.90 -19.25
N PRO A 25 47.56 -5.76 -20.19
CA PRO A 25 46.72 -6.86 -20.70
C PRO A 25 46.14 -7.75 -19.59
N ASP A 26 46.92 -8.05 -18.55
CA ASP A 26 46.48 -8.88 -17.42
C ASP A 26 45.39 -8.19 -16.58
N ILE A 27 45.48 -6.87 -16.40
CA ILE A 27 44.48 -6.08 -15.65
C ILE A 27 43.17 -6.01 -16.44
N ILE A 28 43.24 -5.85 -17.76
CA ILE A 28 42.08 -5.82 -18.64
C ILE A 28 41.35 -7.17 -18.62
N ASP A 29 42.09 -8.29 -18.69
CA ASP A 29 41.51 -9.63 -18.65
C ASP A 29 40.86 -9.96 -17.29
N GLU A 30 41.49 -9.57 -16.18
CA GLU A 30 40.92 -9.79 -14.84
C GLU A 30 39.68 -8.91 -14.60
N MET A 31 39.67 -7.66 -15.09
CA MET A 31 38.47 -6.81 -15.06
C MET A 31 37.32 -7.44 -15.86
N ALA A 32 37.58 -7.92 -17.08
CA ALA A 32 36.56 -8.58 -17.90
C ALA A 32 35.99 -9.83 -17.22
N ARG A 33 36.83 -10.59 -16.50
CA ARG A 33 36.42 -11.75 -15.72
C ARG A 33 35.52 -11.36 -14.55
N LEU A 34 35.88 -10.32 -13.79
CA LEU A 34 35.11 -9.81 -12.66
C LEU A 34 33.77 -9.21 -13.12
N GLU A 35 33.73 -8.48 -14.24
CA GLU A 35 32.50 -7.96 -14.83
C GLU A 35 31.54 -9.09 -15.25
N LYS A 36 32.07 -10.18 -15.82
CA LYS A 36 31.29 -11.37 -16.18
C LYS A 36 30.74 -12.09 -14.94
N LEU A 37 31.51 -12.13 -13.85
CA LEU A 37 31.08 -12.71 -12.57
C LEU A 37 30.01 -11.84 -11.90
N ALA A 38 30.19 -10.52 -11.84
CA ALA A 38 29.21 -9.57 -11.36
C ALA A 38 27.90 -9.68 -12.14
N THR A 39 27.96 -9.80 -13.47
CA THR A 39 26.78 -9.98 -14.33
C THR A 39 26.04 -11.28 -14.01
N LYS A 40 26.75 -12.39 -13.76
CA LYS A 40 26.13 -13.66 -13.35
C LYS A 40 25.48 -13.57 -11.96
N LEU A 41 26.10 -12.86 -11.01
CA LEU A 41 25.55 -12.66 -9.67
C LEU A 41 24.35 -11.70 -9.68
N ARG A 42 24.39 -10.62 -10.48
CA ARG A 42 23.24 -9.73 -10.72
C ARG A 42 22.03 -10.47 -11.28
N LYS A 43 22.22 -11.46 -12.15
CA LYS A 43 21.13 -12.32 -12.65
C LYS A 43 20.54 -13.26 -11.59
N LYS A 44 21.24 -13.49 -10.48
CA LYS A 44 20.78 -14.30 -9.34
C LYS A 44 20.14 -13.45 -8.25
N LEU A 45 20.43 -12.15 -8.23
CA LEU A 45 19.61 -11.20 -7.49
C LEU A 45 18.26 -11.10 -8.21
N PRO A 46 17.13 -11.02 -7.48
CA PRO A 46 15.91 -10.48 -8.06
C PRO A 46 16.27 -9.17 -8.75
N ALA A 47 15.71 -8.92 -9.93
CA ALA A 47 15.89 -7.61 -10.54
C ALA A 47 15.52 -6.57 -9.48
N GLU A 48 16.40 -5.62 -9.21
CA GLU A 48 16.08 -4.48 -8.36
C GLU A 48 15.02 -3.69 -9.14
N GLU A 49 13.76 -4.07 -8.97
CA GLU A 49 12.64 -3.41 -9.61
C GLU A 49 12.59 -2.01 -9.04
N LYS A 50 12.76 -1.05 -9.95
CA LYS A 50 12.84 0.36 -9.60
C LYS A 50 11.52 0.75 -8.95
N ALA A 51 11.54 1.69 -8.00
CA ALA A 51 10.33 2.23 -7.41
C ALA A 51 9.33 2.68 -8.49
N TRP A 52 9.83 3.19 -9.62
CA TRP A 52 8.99 3.52 -10.77
C TRP A 52 8.25 2.32 -11.40
N ASP A 53 8.86 1.14 -11.46
CA ASP A 53 8.21 -0.06 -12.01
C ASP A 53 7.05 -0.50 -11.11
N LYS A 54 7.21 -0.34 -9.78
CA LYS A 54 6.12 -0.54 -8.80
C LYS A 54 5.02 0.51 -8.98
N VAL A 55 5.36 1.78 -9.21
CA VAL A 55 4.37 2.84 -9.52
C VAL A 55 3.56 2.49 -10.77
N VAL A 56 4.22 2.08 -11.86
CA VAL A 56 3.55 1.67 -13.10
C VAL A 56 2.63 0.48 -12.86
N SER A 57 3.11 -0.53 -12.11
CA SER A 57 2.34 -1.73 -11.78
C SER A 57 1.12 -1.44 -10.92
N ALA A 58 1.23 -0.58 -9.91
CA ALA A 58 0.11 -0.13 -9.07
C ALA A 58 -0.99 0.61 -9.88
N ARG A 59 -0.58 1.32 -10.93
CA ARG A 59 -1.46 2.15 -11.78
C ARG A 59 -2.06 1.42 -12.98
N LYS A 60 -1.60 0.20 -13.30
CA LYS A 60 -2.10 -0.62 -14.41
C LYS A 60 -3.63 -0.75 -14.40
N LEU A 61 -4.26 -0.55 -15.55
CA LEU A 61 -5.73 -0.61 -15.68
C LEU A 61 -6.29 -2.02 -15.40
N ASP A 62 -5.53 -3.05 -15.77
CA ASP A 62 -5.84 -4.47 -15.58
C ASP A 62 -5.44 -5.00 -14.19
N ARG A 63 -4.88 -4.16 -13.30
CA ARG A 63 -4.67 -4.54 -11.91
C ARG A 63 -6.03 -4.86 -11.26
N PRO A 64 -6.18 -6.00 -10.55
CA PRO A 64 -7.41 -6.31 -9.82
C PRO A 64 -7.74 -5.19 -8.84
N ARG A 65 -8.96 -4.69 -8.91
CA ARG A 65 -9.47 -3.57 -8.09
C ARG A 65 -10.30 -4.10 -6.93
N GLY A 66 -10.72 -3.18 -6.08
CA GLY A 66 -11.51 -3.48 -4.89
C GLY A 66 -12.68 -4.43 -5.08
N ASN A 67 -13.49 -4.25 -6.14
CA ASN A 67 -14.63 -5.12 -6.44
C ASN A 67 -14.23 -6.57 -6.64
N PHE A 68 -13.18 -6.79 -7.43
CA PHE A 68 -12.66 -8.13 -7.69
C PHE A 68 -12.24 -8.80 -6.38
N TYR A 69 -11.52 -8.08 -5.51
CA TYR A 69 -11.14 -8.63 -4.21
C TYR A 69 -12.33 -8.91 -3.31
N ILE A 70 -13.35 -8.03 -3.26
CA ILE A 70 -14.57 -8.29 -2.50
C ILE A 70 -15.19 -9.62 -2.94
N GLU A 71 -15.39 -9.81 -4.24
CA GLU A 71 -16.01 -11.02 -4.80
C GLU A 71 -15.19 -12.29 -4.52
N MET A 72 -13.86 -12.21 -4.60
CA MET A 72 -12.98 -13.38 -4.44
C MET A 72 -12.72 -13.77 -2.97
N ILE A 73 -12.55 -12.78 -2.08
CA ILE A 73 -12.13 -13.05 -0.71
C ILE A 73 -13.30 -13.21 0.26
N THR A 74 -14.50 -12.74 -0.13
CA THR A 74 -15.67 -12.77 0.75
C THR A 74 -16.77 -13.72 0.28
N THR A 75 -17.60 -14.17 1.22
CA THR A 75 -18.90 -14.79 0.97
C THR A 75 -20.00 -13.99 1.67
N ASP A 76 -21.24 -14.09 1.16
CA ASP A 76 -22.42 -13.40 1.69
C ASP A 76 -22.23 -11.86 1.83
N PHE A 77 -21.52 -11.21 0.90
CA PHE A 77 -21.27 -9.78 0.98
C PHE A 77 -22.53 -8.96 0.73
N ILE A 78 -22.86 -8.11 1.69
CA ILE A 78 -23.97 -7.17 1.63
C ILE A 78 -23.41 -5.75 1.65
N GLU A 79 -23.46 -5.08 0.50
CA GLU A 79 -23.03 -3.68 0.39
C GLU A 79 -23.98 -2.76 1.18
N CYS A 80 -23.38 -1.79 1.87
CA CYS A 80 -24.06 -0.84 2.74
C CYS A 80 -23.76 0.60 2.30
N HIS A 81 -24.79 1.30 1.84
CA HIS A 81 -24.67 2.63 1.22
C HIS A 81 -24.87 3.81 2.19
N GLY A 82 -24.32 4.97 1.82
CA GLY A 82 -24.61 6.29 2.37
C GLY A 82 -23.86 6.63 3.66
N ASP A 83 -23.62 7.92 3.88
CA ASP A 83 -23.03 8.46 5.11
C ASP A 83 -24.07 8.87 6.17
N ARG A 84 -25.36 8.92 5.78
CA ARG A 84 -26.50 9.44 6.57
C ARG A 84 -26.48 10.96 6.79
N SER A 85 -25.69 11.68 6.00
CA SER A 85 -25.56 13.14 6.12
C SER A 85 -25.69 13.85 4.77
N PHE A 86 -25.01 13.38 3.73
CA PHE A 86 -24.93 14.10 2.45
C PHE A 86 -25.22 13.19 1.26
N ARG A 87 -24.37 12.20 0.97
CA ARG A 87 -24.59 11.25 -0.14
C ARG A 87 -23.89 9.92 0.08
N ASP A 88 -24.20 8.96 -0.78
CA ASP A 88 -23.38 7.76 -0.96
C ASP A 88 -22.21 8.07 -1.92
N ASP A 89 -20.98 7.89 -1.47
CA ASP A 89 -19.80 8.12 -2.31
C ASP A 89 -19.40 6.82 -3.03
N PRO A 90 -19.45 6.78 -4.38
CA PRO A 90 -19.08 5.59 -5.15
C PRO A 90 -17.59 5.25 -5.10
N ALA A 91 -16.73 6.19 -4.64
CA ALA A 91 -15.31 5.92 -4.44
C ALA A 91 -15.02 5.08 -3.18
N ILE A 92 -16.03 4.85 -2.32
CA ILE A 92 -15.93 3.99 -1.14
C ILE A 92 -17.02 2.93 -1.20
N ILE A 93 -16.61 1.68 -1.35
CA ILE A 93 -17.47 0.51 -1.28
C ILE A 93 -17.30 -0.07 0.11
N GLY A 94 -18.39 -0.44 0.77
CA GLY A 94 -18.28 -1.01 2.10
C GLY A 94 -19.51 -1.79 2.49
N GLY A 95 -19.31 -2.82 3.30
CA GLY A 95 -20.37 -3.77 3.59
C GLY A 95 -19.99 -4.78 4.66
N ILE A 96 -20.84 -5.77 4.83
CA ILE A 96 -20.65 -6.88 5.75
C ILE A 96 -20.52 -8.14 4.93
N GLY A 97 -19.53 -8.97 5.21
CA GLY A 97 -19.35 -10.26 4.55
C GLY A 97 -18.56 -11.21 5.45
N LYS A 98 -18.28 -12.40 4.93
CA LYS A 98 -17.45 -13.39 5.63
C LYS A 98 -16.14 -13.60 4.90
N ILE A 99 -15.02 -13.61 5.61
CA ILE A 99 -13.72 -14.05 5.12
C ILE A 99 -13.36 -15.32 5.90
N GLY A 100 -13.51 -16.48 5.25
CA GLY A 100 -13.50 -17.77 5.96
C GLY A 100 -14.61 -17.81 7.02
N GLU A 101 -14.24 -18.13 8.26
CA GLU A 101 -15.16 -18.20 9.41
C GLU A 101 -15.42 -16.83 10.06
N HIS A 102 -14.82 -15.75 9.56
CA HIS A 102 -14.91 -14.43 10.19
C HIS A 102 -15.92 -13.53 9.49
N THR A 103 -17.01 -13.19 10.18
CA THR A 103 -17.86 -12.06 9.76
C THR A 103 -17.11 -10.75 10.00
N VAL A 104 -16.91 -9.99 8.92
CA VAL A 104 -16.14 -8.73 8.92
C VAL A 104 -16.95 -7.58 8.34
N THR A 105 -16.59 -6.36 8.71
CA THR A 105 -16.94 -5.18 7.93
C THR A 105 -15.77 -4.86 7.00
N LEU A 106 -16.02 -4.97 5.70
CA LEU A 106 -15.02 -4.70 4.65
C LEU A 106 -15.29 -3.32 4.06
N ILE A 107 -14.24 -2.51 3.94
CA ILE A 107 -14.27 -1.16 3.37
C ILE A 107 -13.17 -1.08 2.32
N VAL A 108 -13.51 -0.60 1.13
CA VAL A 108 -12.62 -0.63 -0.02
C VAL A 108 -12.71 0.67 -0.79
N GLN A 109 -11.58 1.22 -1.20
CA GLN A 109 -11.54 2.30 -2.17
C GLN A 109 -11.87 1.75 -3.56
N GLY A 110 -13.00 2.20 -4.11
CA GLY A 110 -13.59 1.69 -5.34
C GLY A 110 -12.99 2.38 -6.56
N LYS A 111 -11.79 2.00 -7.01
CA LYS A 111 -11.31 2.38 -8.35
C LYS A 111 -11.98 1.49 -9.42
N GLY A 112 -12.14 2.00 -10.64
CA GLY A 112 -12.76 1.28 -11.76
C GLY A 112 -11.74 0.62 -12.69
N ASN A 113 -12.16 -0.39 -13.45
CA ASN A 113 -11.34 -1.05 -14.47
C ASN A 113 -11.59 -0.49 -15.88
N THR A 114 -12.68 0.26 -16.07
CA THR A 114 -12.96 0.99 -17.33
C THR A 114 -12.95 2.50 -17.11
N SER A 115 -12.81 3.30 -18.17
CA SER A 115 -12.89 4.76 -18.08
C SER A 115 -14.25 5.22 -17.55
N LYS A 116 -15.34 4.54 -17.94
CA LYS A 116 -16.70 4.83 -17.46
C LYS A 116 -16.85 4.54 -15.97
N GLU A 117 -16.37 3.40 -15.51
CA GLU A 117 -16.36 3.06 -14.07
C GLU A 117 -15.49 4.02 -13.27
N ASN A 118 -14.29 4.34 -13.77
CA ASN A 118 -13.40 5.29 -13.11
C ASN A 118 -14.06 6.65 -12.97
N MET A 119 -14.68 7.20 -14.02
CA MET A 119 -15.46 8.43 -13.90
C MET A 119 -16.58 8.31 -12.87
N ALA A 120 -17.36 7.22 -12.91
CA ALA A 120 -18.47 7.00 -11.98
C ALA A 120 -18.02 6.91 -10.52
N ARG A 121 -16.77 6.47 -10.27
CA ARG A 121 -16.19 6.31 -8.93
C ARG A 121 -15.13 7.34 -8.60
N ASN A 122 -15.12 8.48 -9.29
CA ASN A 122 -14.14 9.55 -9.09
C ASN A 122 -12.68 9.06 -9.10
N PHE A 123 -12.36 8.06 -9.93
CA PHE A 123 -11.06 7.42 -10.04
C PHE A 123 -10.54 6.83 -8.71
N GLY A 124 -11.45 6.45 -7.82
CA GLY A 124 -11.11 5.98 -6.48
C GLY A 124 -10.68 7.10 -5.53
N MET A 125 -10.99 8.37 -5.84
CA MET A 125 -10.73 9.53 -4.97
C MET A 125 -11.97 9.87 -4.15
N PRO A 126 -12.00 9.56 -2.83
CA PRO A 126 -13.17 9.83 -2.01
C PRO A 126 -13.36 11.32 -1.74
N HIS A 127 -14.62 11.71 -1.67
CA HIS A 127 -15.08 12.95 -1.09
C HIS A 127 -15.29 12.78 0.44
N PRO A 128 -15.59 13.87 1.18
CA PRO A 128 -15.71 13.81 2.65
C PRO A 128 -16.76 12.80 3.12
N GLU A 129 -17.92 12.76 2.45
CA GLU A 129 -18.98 11.78 2.64
C GLU A 129 -18.51 10.32 2.51
N GLY A 130 -17.52 10.01 1.66
CA GLY A 130 -16.95 8.67 1.55
C GLY A 130 -16.20 8.26 2.82
N TYR A 131 -15.42 9.17 3.40
CA TYR A 131 -14.77 8.94 4.69
C TYR A 131 -15.78 8.82 5.83
N ARG A 132 -16.83 9.66 5.82
CA ARG A 132 -17.93 9.56 6.80
C ARG A 132 -18.70 8.24 6.68
N LYS A 133 -18.98 7.77 5.45
CA LYS A 133 -19.53 6.43 5.18
C LYS A 133 -18.63 5.34 5.77
N ALA A 134 -17.32 5.39 5.49
CA ALA A 134 -16.36 4.44 6.04
C ALA A 134 -16.39 4.43 7.57
N LEU A 135 -16.31 5.59 8.22
CA LEU A 135 -16.39 5.71 9.68
C LEU A 135 -17.70 5.17 10.25
N ARG A 136 -18.83 5.48 9.63
CA ARG A 136 -20.13 4.95 10.02
C ARG A 136 -20.13 3.41 10.03
N LEU A 137 -19.58 2.79 8.99
CA LEU A 137 -19.46 1.33 8.89
C LEU A 137 -18.50 0.77 9.94
N MET A 138 -17.37 1.43 10.19
CA MET A 138 -16.43 1.03 11.25
C MET A 138 -17.07 1.09 12.65
N LYS A 139 -17.84 2.13 12.95
CA LYS A 139 -18.59 2.23 14.21
C LYS A 139 -19.69 1.20 14.35
N GLN A 140 -20.34 0.82 13.23
CA GLN A 140 -21.24 -0.33 13.24
C GLN A 140 -20.49 -1.64 13.49
N ALA A 141 -19.30 -1.82 12.92
CA ALA A 141 -18.46 -3.00 13.17
C ALA A 141 -18.11 -3.10 14.66
N GLU A 142 -17.66 -2.00 15.27
CA GLU A 142 -17.38 -1.89 16.70
C GLU A 142 -18.60 -2.25 17.57
N LYS A 143 -19.78 -1.68 17.27
CA LYS A 143 -21.02 -1.96 18.01
C LYS A 143 -21.38 -3.44 18.06
N PHE A 144 -21.07 -4.17 17.00
CA PHE A 144 -21.40 -5.60 16.85
C PHE A 144 -20.17 -6.50 16.96
N ASN A 145 -19.06 -5.99 17.48
CA ASN A 145 -17.81 -6.71 17.70
C ASN A 145 -17.30 -7.46 16.44
N ARG A 146 -17.42 -6.83 15.27
CA ARG A 146 -16.87 -7.36 14.01
C ARG A 146 -15.51 -6.73 13.72
N PRO A 147 -14.51 -7.52 13.27
CA PRO A 147 -13.29 -6.97 12.69
C PRO A 147 -13.58 -6.06 11.49
N VAL A 148 -12.70 -5.10 11.28
CA VAL A 148 -12.69 -4.21 10.11
C VAL A 148 -11.52 -4.59 9.21
N VAL A 149 -11.79 -4.69 7.90
CA VAL A 149 -10.76 -4.82 6.87
C VAL A 149 -10.86 -3.64 5.91
N CYS A 150 -9.77 -2.93 5.70
CA CYS A 150 -9.68 -1.79 4.77
C CYS A 150 -8.75 -2.14 3.60
N LEU A 151 -9.26 -2.12 2.36
CA LEU A 151 -8.45 -2.26 1.15
C LEU A 151 -8.30 -0.92 0.45
N ILE A 152 -7.05 -0.49 0.29
CA ILE A 152 -6.66 0.86 -0.13
C ILE A 152 -6.15 0.83 -1.57
N ASP A 153 -6.78 1.63 -2.43
CA ASP A 153 -6.42 1.87 -3.83
C ASP A 153 -6.94 3.24 -4.25
N THR A 154 -6.19 4.27 -3.90
CA THR A 154 -6.52 5.66 -4.20
C THR A 154 -5.27 6.46 -4.59
N PRO A 155 -5.35 7.32 -5.60
CA PRO A 155 -4.30 8.31 -5.84
C PRO A 155 -4.32 9.43 -4.78
N GLY A 156 -5.40 9.55 -4.00
CA GLY A 156 -5.59 10.54 -2.95
C GLY A 156 -7.05 10.90 -2.73
N ALA A 157 -7.31 11.73 -1.72
CA ALA A 157 -8.63 12.32 -1.52
C ALA A 157 -8.98 13.25 -2.69
N TYR A 158 -10.26 13.35 -3.05
CA TYR A 158 -10.68 14.25 -4.13
C TYR A 158 -10.38 15.72 -3.78
N CYS A 159 -9.67 16.41 -4.67
CA CYS A 159 -9.16 17.77 -4.47
C CYS A 159 -10.00 18.82 -5.23
N GLY A 160 -11.30 18.90 -4.93
CA GLY A 160 -12.23 19.84 -5.57
C GLY A 160 -12.95 20.76 -4.59
N LEU A 161 -13.47 21.88 -5.09
CA LEU A 161 -14.15 22.91 -4.30
C LEU A 161 -15.24 22.33 -3.38
N GLY A 162 -16.13 21.49 -3.92
CA GLY A 162 -17.20 20.90 -3.12
C GLY A 162 -16.69 19.96 -2.02
N ALA A 163 -15.52 19.32 -2.19
CA ALA A 163 -14.92 18.52 -1.12
C ALA A 163 -14.43 19.42 0.03
N GLU A 164 -13.83 20.56 -0.29
CA GLU A 164 -13.40 21.54 0.70
C GLU A 164 -14.59 22.17 1.44
N GLU A 165 -15.62 22.62 0.73
CA GLU A 165 -16.85 23.18 1.33
C GLU A 165 -17.53 22.21 2.30
N ARG A 166 -17.38 20.89 2.06
CA ARG A 166 -17.95 19.83 2.89
C ARG A 166 -16.96 19.25 3.91
N GLY A 167 -15.77 19.84 4.05
CA GLY A 167 -14.81 19.49 5.10
C GLY A 167 -13.99 18.22 4.82
N GLN A 168 -13.25 18.16 3.71
CA GLN A 168 -12.35 17.05 3.38
C GLN A 168 -11.29 16.81 4.47
N GLY A 169 -10.65 17.88 4.95
CA GLY A 169 -9.69 17.79 6.05
C GLY A 169 -10.32 17.28 7.36
N GLU A 170 -11.53 17.74 7.69
CA GLU A 170 -12.27 17.27 8.89
C GLU A 170 -12.60 15.78 8.79
N ALA A 171 -13.15 15.33 7.66
CA ALA A 171 -13.57 13.95 7.48
C ALA A 171 -12.38 12.98 7.58
N ILE A 172 -11.24 13.34 6.99
CA ILE A 172 -9.99 12.58 7.12
C ILE A 172 -9.52 12.59 8.58
N ALA A 173 -9.36 13.76 9.21
CA ALA A 173 -8.86 13.88 10.58
C ALA A 173 -9.74 13.13 11.58
N ARG A 174 -11.06 13.18 11.41
CA ARG A 174 -12.00 12.47 12.25
C ARG A 174 -11.89 10.96 12.09
N ASN A 175 -11.69 10.45 10.88
CA ASN A 175 -11.37 9.03 10.66
C ASN A 175 -10.12 8.62 11.43
N LEU A 176 -9.02 9.38 11.32
CA LEU A 176 -7.76 9.05 12.02
C LEU A 176 -7.97 8.95 13.54
N MET A 177 -8.65 9.94 14.12
CA MET A 177 -8.93 9.99 15.55
C MET A 177 -9.79 8.81 16.02
N GLU A 178 -10.87 8.51 15.29
CA GLU A 178 -11.81 7.47 15.68
C GLU A 178 -11.26 6.07 15.45
N MET A 179 -10.53 5.85 14.35
CA MET A 179 -9.88 4.58 14.05
C MET A 179 -8.82 4.21 15.09
N ALA A 180 -8.06 5.20 15.60
CA ALA A 180 -7.11 4.99 16.68
C ALA A 180 -7.76 4.43 17.97
N ARG A 181 -9.08 4.60 18.12
CA ARG A 181 -9.85 4.20 19.31
C ARG A 181 -10.79 3.02 19.08
N LEU A 182 -10.84 2.47 17.86
CA LEU A 182 -11.73 1.34 17.55
C LEU A 182 -11.39 0.12 18.39
N LYS A 183 -12.35 -0.39 19.13
CA LYS A 183 -12.20 -1.52 20.05
C LYS A 183 -12.15 -2.89 19.39
N VAL A 184 -12.35 -2.97 18.09
CA VAL A 184 -12.29 -4.21 17.30
C VAL A 184 -10.96 -4.33 16.53
N PRO A 185 -10.57 -5.54 16.09
CA PRO A 185 -9.45 -5.72 15.18
C PRO A 185 -9.64 -4.90 13.90
N VAL A 186 -8.60 -4.21 13.47
CA VAL A 186 -8.54 -3.47 12.21
C VAL A 186 -7.31 -3.93 11.43
N ILE A 187 -7.53 -4.42 10.22
CA ILE A 187 -6.46 -4.71 9.26
C ILE A 187 -6.65 -3.77 8.08
N ALA A 188 -5.59 -3.07 7.68
CA ALA A 188 -5.60 -2.26 6.47
C ALA A 188 -4.52 -2.75 5.51
N GLY A 189 -4.73 -2.60 4.21
CA GLY A 189 -3.64 -2.84 3.28
C GLY A 189 -3.81 -2.23 1.93
N ILE A 190 -2.68 -1.94 1.31
CA ILE A 190 -2.59 -1.26 0.03
C ILE A 190 -2.57 -2.34 -1.03
N ILE A 191 -3.59 -2.31 -1.89
CA ILE A 191 -3.77 -3.24 -3.00
C ILE A 191 -3.54 -2.56 -4.36
N GLY A 192 -3.21 -1.27 -4.36
CA GLY A 192 -2.92 -0.48 -5.57
C GLY A 192 -2.11 0.76 -5.20
N GLU A 193 -2.72 1.94 -5.30
CA GLU A 193 -2.09 3.19 -4.84
C GLU A 193 -2.49 3.54 -3.39
N GLY A 194 -1.53 3.91 -2.56
CA GLY A 194 -1.73 4.51 -1.24
C GLY A 194 -1.44 6.01 -1.29
N GLY A 195 -2.40 6.80 -1.74
CA GLY A 195 -2.24 8.25 -1.91
C GLY A 195 -2.50 9.07 -0.64
N SER A 196 -1.43 9.56 -0.01
CA SER A 196 -1.44 10.64 1.00
C SER A 196 -2.44 10.42 2.14
N GLY A 197 -3.01 11.52 2.68
CA GLY A 197 -4.04 11.52 3.70
C GLY A 197 -5.31 10.77 3.29
N GLY A 198 -5.59 10.68 1.99
CA GLY A 198 -6.77 9.97 1.49
C GLY A 198 -6.70 8.45 1.65
N ALA A 199 -5.50 7.87 1.56
CA ALA A 199 -5.22 6.49 1.95
C ALA A 199 -5.11 6.34 3.47
N LEU A 200 -4.39 7.26 4.13
CA LEU A 200 -4.17 7.23 5.57
C LEU A 200 -5.47 7.24 6.38
N ALA A 201 -6.51 7.90 5.88
CA ALA A 201 -7.86 7.91 6.46
C ALA A 201 -8.50 6.53 6.64
N LEU A 202 -7.94 5.48 6.04
CA LEU A 202 -8.36 4.08 6.18
C LEU A 202 -7.21 3.15 6.64
N ALA A 203 -6.02 3.68 6.91
CA ALA A 203 -4.82 2.90 7.23
C ALA A 203 -4.44 2.93 8.72
N VAL A 204 -5.25 3.55 9.58
CA VAL A 204 -5.04 3.51 11.04
C VAL A 204 -5.53 2.16 11.58
N ALA A 205 -4.63 1.18 11.64
CA ALA A 205 -4.96 -0.21 11.87
C ALA A 205 -4.00 -0.90 12.86
N ASP A 206 -4.38 -2.09 13.33
CA ASP A 206 -3.50 -2.96 14.14
C ASP A 206 -2.42 -3.59 13.28
N LYS A 207 -2.79 -3.95 12.05
CA LYS A 207 -1.91 -4.48 11.02
C LYS A 207 -2.08 -3.72 9.72
N VAL A 208 -0.98 -3.32 9.11
CA VAL A 208 -0.91 -2.67 7.81
C VAL A 208 -0.05 -3.52 6.88
N PHE A 209 -0.61 -4.00 5.78
CA PHE A 209 0.14 -4.74 4.76
C PHE A 209 0.19 -3.98 3.43
N MET A 210 1.13 -4.38 2.57
CA MET A 210 1.15 -3.97 1.18
C MET A 210 1.23 -5.20 0.28
N GLN A 211 0.53 -5.18 -0.85
CA GLN A 211 0.89 -6.10 -1.93
C GLN A 211 2.22 -5.66 -2.55
N GLU A 212 3.00 -6.63 -3.01
CA GLU A 212 4.38 -6.42 -3.46
C GLU A 212 4.55 -5.29 -4.50
N ASN A 213 3.61 -5.18 -5.45
CA ASN A 213 3.68 -4.19 -6.53
C ASN A 213 2.76 -3.00 -6.33
N THR A 214 2.74 -2.49 -5.09
CA THR A 214 1.98 -1.31 -4.67
C THR A 214 2.88 -0.20 -4.16
N ILE A 215 2.31 1.00 -4.02
CA ILE A 215 3.03 2.17 -3.51
C ILE A 215 2.23 2.82 -2.38
N TYR A 216 2.92 3.39 -1.40
CA TYR A 216 2.29 4.21 -0.36
C TYR A 216 3.15 5.46 -0.13
N SER A 217 2.55 6.64 -0.32
CA SER A 217 3.31 7.90 -0.41
C SER A 217 2.55 9.07 0.20
N ILE A 218 3.29 10.03 0.75
CA ILE A 218 2.72 11.29 1.27
C ILE A 218 2.22 12.22 0.15
N LEU A 219 2.78 12.08 -1.06
CA LEU A 219 2.50 12.87 -2.24
C LEU A 219 2.79 12.01 -3.47
N SER A 220 2.17 12.30 -4.62
CA SER A 220 2.52 11.60 -5.86
C SER A 220 3.97 11.91 -6.29
N PRO A 221 4.67 10.97 -6.96
CA PRO A 221 6.00 11.25 -7.52
C PRO A 221 6.02 12.46 -8.46
N GLU A 222 4.95 12.65 -9.24
CA GLU A 222 4.76 13.82 -10.09
C GLU A 222 4.64 15.11 -9.28
N GLY A 223 3.86 15.07 -8.19
CA GLY A 223 3.69 16.19 -7.27
C GLY A 223 5.02 16.57 -6.63
N PHE A 224 5.78 15.60 -6.13
CA PHE A 224 7.09 15.82 -5.52
C PHE A 224 8.05 16.50 -6.50
N ALA A 225 8.16 15.95 -7.72
CA ALA A 225 9.06 16.47 -8.74
C ALA A 225 8.68 17.89 -9.20
N SER A 226 7.38 18.17 -9.35
CA SER A 226 6.90 19.52 -9.70
C SER A 226 7.15 20.56 -8.61
N ILE A 227 7.06 20.19 -7.32
CA ILE A 227 7.26 21.12 -6.21
C ILE A 227 8.75 21.36 -5.95
N LEU A 228 9.54 20.30 -5.77
CA LEU A 228 10.93 20.42 -5.34
C LEU A 228 11.90 20.72 -6.48
N TRP A 229 11.60 20.23 -7.69
CA TRP A 229 12.48 20.40 -8.85
C TRP A 229 11.88 21.26 -9.95
N LYS A 230 10.62 21.73 -9.79
CA LYS A 230 9.90 22.51 -10.82
C LYS A 230 9.80 21.77 -12.16
N ASP A 231 9.85 20.44 -12.13
CA ASP A 231 9.86 19.59 -13.32
C ASP A 231 9.19 18.24 -13.04
N ALA A 232 7.94 18.09 -13.49
CA ALA A 232 7.16 16.87 -13.31
C ALA A 232 7.71 15.67 -14.12
N SER A 233 8.51 15.90 -15.17
CA SER A 233 9.07 14.82 -16.00
C SER A 233 10.05 13.94 -15.22
N ARG A 234 10.57 14.45 -14.10
CA ARG A 234 11.48 13.76 -13.18
C ARG A 234 10.77 12.86 -12.17
N ALA A 235 9.50 12.52 -12.37
CA ALA A 235 8.72 11.65 -11.48
C ALA A 235 9.39 10.29 -11.19
N LYS A 236 10.10 9.71 -12.16
CA LYS A 236 10.86 8.46 -11.97
C LYS A 236 11.94 8.61 -10.89
N GLU A 237 12.72 9.69 -10.98
CA GLU A 237 13.76 10.00 -10.01
C GLU A 237 13.15 10.33 -8.64
N ALA A 238 12.01 11.02 -8.62
CA ALA A 238 11.29 11.32 -7.39
C ALA A 238 10.86 10.04 -6.67
N ALA A 239 10.26 9.08 -7.38
CA ALA A 239 9.81 7.82 -6.81
C ALA A 239 10.94 7.08 -6.06
N GLU A 240 12.15 7.03 -6.63
CA GLU A 240 13.32 6.39 -6.00
C GLU A 240 13.78 7.10 -4.71
N LYS A 241 13.66 8.44 -4.69
CA LYS A 241 14.05 9.27 -3.54
C LYS A 241 13.02 9.25 -2.42
N MET A 242 11.75 9.05 -2.77
CA MET A 242 10.64 9.10 -1.82
C MET A 242 10.47 7.82 -1.00
N LYS A 243 11.10 6.72 -1.41
CA LYS A 243 11.11 5.46 -0.66
C LYS A 243 9.71 4.89 -0.37
N ILE A 244 8.89 4.81 -1.44
CA ILE A 244 7.44 4.57 -1.39
C ILE A 244 7.04 3.10 -1.60
N THR A 245 8.00 2.20 -1.79
CA THR A 245 7.74 0.79 -2.12
C THR A 245 7.52 -0.06 -0.87
N ALA A 246 6.85 -1.20 -1.03
CA ALA A 246 6.56 -2.10 0.09
C ALA A 246 7.84 -2.54 0.87
N PRO A 247 8.96 -2.94 0.23
CA PRO A 247 10.17 -3.30 0.97
C PRO A 247 10.77 -2.14 1.79
N GLU A 248 10.77 -0.93 1.24
CA GLU A 248 11.31 0.25 1.93
C GLU A 248 10.47 0.62 3.14
N LEU A 249 9.14 0.61 2.98
CA LEU A 249 8.21 0.92 4.06
C LEU A 249 8.15 -0.16 5.13
N LEU A 250 8.39 -1.43 4.77
CA LEU A 250 8.58 -2.51 5.73
C LEU A 250 9.85 -2.28 6.55
N ASN A 251 10.96 -1.92 5.89
CA ASN A 251 12.22 -1.62 6.56
C ASN A 251 12.12 -0.41 7.51
N TYR A 252 11.28 0.58 7.19
CA TYR A 252 10.97 1.70 8.09
C TYR A 252 9.96 1.37 9.20
N GLY A 253 9.39 0.16 9.21
CA GLY A 253 8.37 -0.25 10.18
C GLY A 253 7.03 0.47 10.02
N ILE A 254 6.77 1.08 8.86
CA ILE A 254 5.50 1.75 8.56
C ILE A 254 4.40 0.73 8.25
N ILE A 255 4.77 -0.37 7.60
CA ILE A 255 3.92 -1.55 7.35
C ILE A 255 4.49 -2.76 8.10
N ASP A 256 3.67 -3.78 8.30
CA ASP A 256 4.03 -5.00 9.02
C ASP A 256 4.42 -6.13 8.08
N ASP A 257 3.77 -6.22 6.93
CA ASP A 257 3.86 -7.39 6.06
C ASP A 257 3.76 -7.01 4.57
N ILE A 258 4.38 -7.84 3.74
CA ILE A 258 4.27 -7.78 2.29
C ILE A 258 3.60 -9.06 1.81
N ILE A 259 2.51 -8.91 1.06
CA ILE A 259 1.87 -10.02 0.35
C ILE A 259 2.50 -10.10 -1.03
N LEU A 260 3.27 -11.16 -1.26
CA LEU A 260 3.88 -11.42 -2.56
C LEU A 260 2.81 -11.57 -3.64
N GLU A 261 3.06 -10.98 -4.80
CA GLU A 261 2.19 -11.14 -5.95
C GLU A 261 2.63 -12.37 -6.77
N PRO A 262 1.76 -12.94 -7.61
CA PRO A 262 2.14 -13.97 -8.56
C PRO A 262 3.26 -13.50 -9.49
N VAL A 263 3.97 -14.44 -10.10
CA VAL A 263 5.07 -14.13 -11.03
C VAL A 263 4.56 -13.20 -12.15
N GLY A 264 5.15 -12.00 -12.21
CA GLY A 264 4.80 -10.94 -13.17
C GLY A 264 3.66 -10.01 -12.76
N GLY A 265 3.10 -10.18 -11.55
CA GLY A 265 2.20 -9.25 -10.88
C GLY A 265 0.75 -9.75 -10.75
N ALA A 266 -0.01 -9.11 -9.86
CA ALA A 266 -1.40 -9.44 -9.55
C ALA A 266 -2.35 -9.33 -10.75
N ASN A 267 -1.98 -8.57 -11.79
CA ASN A 267 -2.77 -8.47 -13.02
C ASN A 267 -2.66 -9.73 -13.90
N LEU A 268 -1.57 -10.51 -13.79
CA LEU A 268 -1.40 -11.73 -14.61
C LEU A 268 -2.14 -12.93 -14.04
N ASP A 269 -2.18 -13.05 -12.71
CA ASP A 269 -2.98 -14.08 -12.02
C ASP A 269 -3.75 -13.45 -10.85
N PRO A 270 -4.86 -12.74 -11.15
CA PRO A 270 -5.62 -12.03 -10.13
C PRO A 270 -6.25 -13.00 -9.11
N VAL A 271 -6.56 -14.24 -9.52
CA VAL A 271 -7.10 -15.27 -8.63
C VAL A 271 -6.06 -15.68 -7.60
N ALA A 272 -4.84 -16.02 -8.00
CA ALA A 272 -3.78 -16.36 -7.07
C ALA A 272 -3.43 -15.18 -6.12
N ALA A 273 -3.46 -13.94 -6.62
CA ALA A 273 -3.26 -12.76 -5.79
C ALA A 273 -4.38 -12.58 -4.75
N ALA A 274 -5.64 -12.85 -5.11
CA ALA A 274 -6.76 -12.81 -4.18
C ALA A 274 -6.71 -13.94 -3.16
N ASP A 275 -6.30 -15.14 -3.55
CA ASP A 275 -6.12 -16.26 -2.64
C ASP A 275 -5.01 -15.97 -1.62
N ALA A 276 -3.87 -15.42 -2.04
CA ALA A 276 -2.80 -14.99 -1.14
C ALA A 276 -3.30 -13.95 -0.13
N LEU A 277 -4.06 -12.94 -0.60
CA LEU A 277 -4.69 -11.95 0.27
C LEU A 277 -5.66 -12.59 1.27
N LYS A 278 -6.54 -13.49 0.80
CA LYS A 278 -7.53 -14.17 1.64
C LYS A 278 -6.86 -14.98 2.75
N GLN A 279 -5.83 -15.75 2.43
CA GLN A 279 -5.09 -16.55 3.41
C GLN A 279 -4.37 -15.68 4.45
N TYR A 280 -3.76 -14.58 4.00
CA TYR A 280 -3.16 -13.61 4.91
C TYR A 280 -4.20 -13.03 5.88
N LEU A 281 -5.33 -12.55 5.35
CA LEU A 281 -6.41 -11.97 6.15
C LEU A 281 -6.98 -12.99 7.15
N MET A 282 -7.21 -14.24 6.76
CA MET A 282 -7.72 -15.29 7.66
C MET A 282 -6.78 -15.54 8.85
N THR A 283 -5.48 -15.62 8.57
CA THR A 283 -4.45 -15.78 9.60
C THR A 283 -4.43 -14.59 10.55
N GLN A 284 -4.33 -13.38 10.02
CA GLN A 284 -4.25 -12.16 10.83
C GLN A 284 -5.52 -11.89 11.63
N LEU A 285 -6.70 -12.15 11.05
CA LEU A 285 -7.98 -12.04 11.77
C LEU A 285 -8.06 -13.03 12.94
N THR A 286 -7.54 -14.24 12.77
CA THR A 286 -7.48 -15.25 13.84
C THR A 286 -6.53 -14.82 14.95
N GLU A 287 -5.37 -14.26 14.61
CA GLU A 287 -4.37 -13.81 15.57
C GLU A 287 -4.84 -12.58 16.36
N LEU A 288 -5.32 -11.54 15.68
CA LEU A 288 -5.78 -10.30 16.33
C LEU A 288 -7.03 -10.50 17.20
N LYS A 289 -7.83 -11.54 16.94
CA LYS A 289 -8.97 -11.91 17.80
C LYS A 289 -8.55 -12.54 19.12
N LYS A 290 -7.35 -13.11 19.21
CA LYS A 290 -6.81 -13.67 20.47
C LYS A 290 -6.31 -12.58 21.41
N GLN A 291 -5.97 -11.40 20.88
CA GLN A 291 -5.52 -10.25 21.65
C GLN A 291 -6.68 -9.59 22.39
N GLY A 292 -6.42 -9.21 23.65
CA GLY A 292 -7.38 -8.45 24.45
C GLY A 292 -7.61 -7.05 23.89
N GLU A 293 -8.77 -6.45 24.20
CA GLU A 293 -9.11 -5.09 23.74
C GLU A 293 -8.07 -4.05 24.16
N GLU A 294 -7.68 -4.05 25.44
CA GLU A 294 -6.69 -3.09 25.99
C GLU A 294 -5.31 -3.27 25.36
N GLU A 295 -4.86 -4.52 25.21
CA GLU A 295 -3.58 -4.85 24.57
C GLU A 295 -3.56 -4.38 23.10
N ARG A 296 -4.64 -4.63 22.36
CA ARG A 296 -4.78 -4.20 20.96
C ARG A 296 -4.75 -2.67 20.85
N LEU A 297 -5.54 -1.96 21.67
CA LEU A 297 -5.57 -0.49 21.65
C LEU A 297 -4.20 0.11 22.02
N SER A 298 -3.55 -0.44 23.04
CA SER A 298 -2.20 -0.01 23.44
C SER A 298 -1.19 -0.27 22.32
N SER A 299 -1.22 -1.45 21.69
CA SER A 299 -0.33 -1.80 20.58
C SER A 299 -0.52 -0.88 19.38
N ARG A 300 -1.78 -0.58 19.02
CA ARG A 300 -2.10 0.37 17.96
C ARG A 300 -1.59 1.78 18.30
N TYR A 301 -1.80 2.25 19.52
CA TYR A 301 -1.28 3.56 19.95
C TYR A 301 0.24 3.63 19.85
N GLU A 302 0.92 2.63 20.41
CA GLU A 302 2.39 2.55 20.42
C GLU A 302 2.98 2.46 19.01
N ARG A 303 2.33 1.74 18.09
CA ARG A 303 2.73 1.71 16.67
C ARG A 303 2.89 3.13 16.12
N PHE A 304 1.83 3.94 16.18
CA PHE A 304 1.84 5.28 15.60
C PHE A 304 2.76 6.24 16.37
N ARG A 305 3.01 6.01 17.67
CA ARG A 305 3.96 6.82 18.45
C ARG A 305 5.42 6.58 18.11
N ARG A 306 5.76 5.43 17.53
CA ARG A 306 7.13 5.13 17.08
C ARG A 306 7.45 5.73 15.71
N PHE A 307 6.46 6.24 14.98
CA PHE A 307 6.70 6.81 13.67
C PHE A 307 7.45 8.13 13.75
N GLY A 308 8.50 8.24 12.94
CA GLY A 308 9.41 9.37 12.91
C GLY A 308 10.66 9.15 13.76
N VAL A 309 11.80 9.57 13.24
CA VAL A 309 13.07 9.61 13.98
C VAL A 309 13.33 11.06 14.34
N ILE A 310 13.34 11.38 15.63
CA ILE A 310 13.81 12.67 16.13
C ILE A 310 15.23 12.43 16.63
N THR A 311 16.23 12.92 15.91
CA THR A 311 17.60 13.00 16.43
C THR A 311 17.62 14.07 17.52
N GLN A 312 17.97 13.68 18.75
CA GLN A 312 18.28 14.61 19.83
C GLN A 312 19.59 15.33 19.58
#